data_AF-A0A537PBN2-F1
#
_entry.id   AF-A0A537PBN2-F1
#
_cell.length_a   1.000
_cell.length_b   1.000
_cell.length_c   1.000
_cell.angle_alpha   90.00
_cell.angle_beta   90.00
_cell.angle_gamma   90.00
#
_symmetry.space_group_name_H-M   'P 1'
#
loop_
_entity.id
_entity.type
_entity.pdbx_description
1 polymer ?
#
loop_
_entity_poly.entity_id
_entity_poly.type
_entity_poly.pdbx_seq_one_letter_code
_entity_poly.pdbx_strand_id
1 'polypeptide(L)'
;MARIIAGVGSSHVPAIGAALDNGKTEEPYWKRVFSGFEKSKEWMAKTKPDVAIVVYNDHASAFSVEMIPTFALGCAAEFPPADEGWGPRPVPVLKGHPGLAAHIAQSVILDEFDLTIVNKMEVDHGLTVPMNLLFGTPKEWPCPVIPLAVNVVMYPPPTGHRCYMLGKAIRKAVESYREDLKVVIFGTGGLSHQISGPRAGLINSKWDKSFLDNLTKDPKKLTRIPHIDYMREAGAEGIEMVMWLIMRGALDDKVEEIYRFYTVPASNTAVGHIILENRRKAAGKSKPAARKQAAARRAYQRVASKRR
;
A
#
# COMPACT_ATOMS: atom_id res chain seq x y z
N MET A 1 8.59 3.74 -18.48
CA MET A 1 8.51 4.52 -17.23
C MET A 1 7.57 3.79 -16.33
N ALA A 2 7.97 3.57 -15.08
CA ALA A 2 7.18 2.80 -14.15
C ALA A 2 5.86 3.52 -13.87
N ARG A 3 4.85 2.76 -13.48
CA ARG A 3 3.50 3.28 -13.24
C ARG A 3 2.83 2.52 -12.13
N ILE A 4 2.10 3.24 -11.29
CA ILE A 4 1.19 2.63 -10.33
C ILE A 4 -0.09 2.25 -11.10
N ILE A 5 -0.39 0.96 -11.16
CA ILE A 5 -1.53 0.45 -11.93
C ILE A 5 -2.79 0.27 -11.07
N ALA A 6 -2.61 -0.04 -9.78
CA ALA A 6 -3.71 -0.28 -8.86
C ALA A 6 -3.27 -0.08 -7.40
N GLY A 7 -4.25 0.15 -6.55
CA GLY A 7 -4.10 0.15 -5.10
C GLY A 7 -4.95 -0.95 -4.46
N VAL A 8 -4.42 -1.59 -3.43
CA VAL A 8 -5.06 -2.68 -2.71
C VAL A 8 -5.19 -2.31 -1.23
N GLY A 9 -6.42 -2.21 -0.73
CA GLY A 9 -6.69 -2.12 0.70
C GLY A 9 -6.92 -3.52 1.28
N SER A 10 -6.31 -3.84 2.42
CA SER A 10 -6.53 -5.13 3.08
C SER A 10 -6.24 -5.07 4.58
N SER A 11 -7.15 -5.58 5.40
CA SER A 11 -6.82 -5.94 6.79
C SER A 11 -5.65 -6.93 6.84
N HIS A 12 -4.91 -6.94 7.96
CA HIS A 12 -3.69 -7.76 8.14
C HIS A 12 -3.69 -8.60 9.43
N VAL A 13 -4.86 -8.88 10.01
CA VAL A 13 -5.01 -9.54 11.32
C VAL A 13 -4.16 -10.82 11.43
N PRO A 14 -3.31 -10.97 12.46
CA PRO A 14 -2.37 -12.10 12.57
C PRO A 14 -3.08 -13.46 12.68
N ALA A 15 -4.27 -13.49 13.29
CA ALA A 15 -5.07 -14.71 13.40
C ALA A 15 -5.46 -15.31 12.04
N ILE A 16 -5.56 -14.49 10.99
CA ILE A 16 -5.78 -14.97 9.61
C ILE A 16 -4.54 -15.70 9.10
N GLY A 17 -3.35 -15.14 9.34
CA GLY A 17 -2.06 -15.80 9.06
C GLY A 17 -1.94 -17.13 9.79
N ALA A 18 -2.23 -17.15 11.09
CA ALA A 18 -2.21 -18.38 11.89
C ALA A 18 -3.21 -19.43 11.35
N ALA A 19 -4.43 -19.03 10.96
CA ALA A 19 -5.39 -19.95 10.38
C ALA A 19 -4.90 -20.55 9.06
N LEU A 20 -4.24 -19.77 8.22
CA LEU A 20 -3.63 -20.25 6.99
C LEU A 20 -2.48 -21.24 7.27
N ASP A 21 -1.55 -20.85 8.13
CA ASP A 21 -0.34 -21.62 8.44
C ASP A 21 -0.68 -22.97 9.09
N ASN A 22 -1.83 -23.07 9.78
CA ASN A 22 -2.33 -24.28 10.42
C ASN A 22 -3.37 -25.05 9.59
N GLY A 23 -3.57 -24.71 8.31
CA GLY A 23 -4.49 -25.44 7.42
C GLY A 23 -5.98 -25.30 7.78
N LYS A 24 -6.36 -24.24 8.48
CA LYS A 24 -7.73 -24.00 9.00
C LYS A 24 -8.62 -23.20 8.05
N THR A 25 -8.21 -23.02 6.79
CA THR A 25 -8.89 -22.12 5.85
C THR A 25 -10.32 -22.53 5.51
N GLU A 26 -10.63 -23.83 5.60
CA GLU A 26 -11.96 -24.39 5.33
C GLU A 26 -12.86 -24.50 6.58
N GLU A 27 -12.34 -24.21 7.78
CA GLU A 27 -13.15 -24.24 8.99
C GLU A 27 -14.30 -23.21 8.88
N PRO A 28 -15.50 -23.50 9.41
CA PRO A 28 -16.68 -22.63 9.25
C PRO A 28 -16.46 -21.16 9.61
N TYR A 29 -15.64 -20.90 10.64
CA TYR A 29 -15.29 -19.55 11.06
C TYR A 29 -14.44 -18.80 10.02
N TRP A 30 -13.45 -19.46 9.42
CA TRP A 30 -12.46 -18.86 8.53
C TRP A 30 -12.86 -18.86 7.06
N LYS A 31 -13.70 -19.82 6.66
CA LYS A 31 -14.06 -20.05 5.25
C LYS A 31 -14.57 -18.80 4.55
N ARG A 32 -15.37 -17.98 5.25
CA ARG A 32 -15.89 -16.71 4.71
C ARG A 32 -14.77 -15.70 4.43
N VAL A 33 -13.79 -15.60 5.32
CA VAL A 33 -12.63 -14.72 5.13
C VAL A 33 -11.86 -15.15 3.89
N PHE A 34 -11.42 -16.42 3.83
CA PHE A 34 -10.58 -16.89 2.72
C PHE A 34 -11.29 -16.88 1.36
N SER A 35 -12.55 -17.34 1.29
CA SER A 35 -13.35 -17.26 0.06
C SER A 35 -13.57 -15.81 -0.41
N GLY A 36 -13.60 -14.86 0.51
CA GLY A 36 -13.68 -13.42 0.22
C GLY A 36 -12.47 -12.88 -0.55
N PHE A 37 -11.32 -13.53 -0.50
CA PHE A 37 -10.08 -13.11 -1.17
C PHE A 37 -9.78 -13.88 -2.47
N GLU A 38 -10.55 -14.92 -2.83
CA GLU A 38 -10.26 -15.72 -4.03
C GLU A 38 -10.30 -14.89 -5.32
N LYS A 39 -11.29 -14.00 -5.47
CA LYS A 39 -11.35 -13.05 -6.60
C LYS A 39 -10.12 -12.15 -6.66
N SER A 40 -9.56 -11.80 -5.52
CA SER A 40 -8.39 -10.95 -5.40
C SER A 40 -7.12 -11.69 -5.80
N LYS A 41 -7.00 -12.98 -5.43
CA LYS A 41 -5.93 -13.86 -5.90
C LYS A 41 -5.97 -14.04 -7.41
N GLU A 42 -7.16 -14.30 -7.96
CA GLU A 42 -7.34 -14.38 -9.42
C GLU A 42 -6.96 -13.06 -10.11
N TRP A 43 -7.38 -11.93 -9.57
CA TRP A 43 -7.05 -10.61 -10.09
C TRP A 43 -5.54 -10.36 -10.04
N MET A 44 -4.88 -10.71 -8.94
CA MET A 44 -3.44 -10.53 -8.77
C MET A 44 -2.65 -11.40 -9.75
N ALA A 45 -3.06 -12.66 -9.93
CA ALA A 45 -2.48 -13.60 -10.89
C ALA A 45 -2.64 -13.15 -12.36
N LYS A 46 -3.71 -12.41 -12.68
CA LYS A 46 -3.93 -11.78 -14.00
C LYS A 46 -3.11 -10.49 -14.15
N THR A 47 -3.07 -9.68 -13.10
CA THR A 47 -2.43 -8.36 -13.09
C THR A 47 -0.90 -8.45 -13.18
N LYS A 48 -0.31 -9.43 -12.48
CA LYS A 48 1.13 -9.72 -12.45
C LYS A 48 1.97 -8.46 -12.24
N PRO A 49 1.89 -7.79 -11.08
CA PRO A 49 2.73 -6.63 -10.82
C PRO A 49 4.21 -7.00 -10.87
N ASP A 50 5.03 -6.04 -11.29
CA ASP A 50 6.49 -6.19 -11.30
C ASP A 50 7.08 -5.81 -9.93
N VAL A 51 6.41 -4.94 -9.17
CA VAL A 51 6.77 -4.57 -7.78
C VAL A 51 5.51 -4.29 -6.96
N ALA A 52 5.51 -4.67 -5.68
CA ALA A 52 4.52 -4.24 -4.70
C ALA A 52 5.14 -3.29 -3.66
N ILE A 53 4.56 -2.11 -3.48
CA ILE A 53 4.86 -1.25 -2.32
C ILE A 53 3.84 -1.61 -1.25
N VAL A 54 4.28 -2.06 -0.07
CA VAL A 54 3.35 -2.47 1.00
C VAL A 54 3.43 -1.50 2.17
N VAL A 55 2.38 -0.69 2.30
CA VAL A 55 2.23 0.25 3.42
C VAL A 55 1.52 -0.46 4.57
N TYR A 56 2.21 -0.55 5.71
CA TYR A 56 1.75 -1.23 6.92
C TYR A 56 2.30 -0.49 8.14
N ASN A 57 1.84 -0.84 9.34
CA ASN A 57 2.49 -0.47 10.58
C ASN A 57 3.24 -1.66 11.15
N ASP A 58 4.43 -1.42 11.67
CA ASP A 58 5.13 -2.39 12.48
C ASP A 58 4.45 -2.50 13.86
N HIS A 59 4.26 -3.73 14.34
CA HIS A 59 3.60 -4.03 15.61
C HIS A 59 4.63 -4.23 16.73
N ALA A 60 5.61 -3.32 16.81
CA ALA A 60 6.75 -3.37 17.72
C ALA A 60 7.63 -4.63 17.52
N SER A 61 7.83 -5.02 16.26
CA SER A 61 8.71 -6.12 15.86
C SER A 61 10.07 -5.60 15.40
N ALA A 62 10.10 -4.81 14.31
CA ALA A 62 11.31 -4.17 13.83
C ALA A 62 11.63 -2.88 14.58
N PHE A 63 10.62 -2.17 15.09
CA PHE A 63 10.77 -0.88 15.77
C PHE A 63 10.25 -0.95 17.20
N SER A 64 11.19 -1.10 18.15
CA SER A 64 10.88 -0.99 19.58
C SER A 64 10.62 0.46 20.00
N VAL A 65 10.29 0.69 21.27
CA VAL A 65 10.15 2.03 21.84
C VAL A 65 11.45 2.85 21.81
N GLU A 66 12.60 2.23 21.51
CA GLU A 66 13.89 2.92 21.41
C GLU A 66 14.01 3.75 20.12
N MET A 67 13.27 3.38 19.06
CA MET A 67 13.26 4.11 17.79
C MET A 67 11.89 4.00 17.12
N ILE A 68 11.18 5.13 17.05
CA ILE A 68 9.82 5.21 16.52
C ILE A 68 9.82 6.12 15.27
N PRO A 69 10.11 5.61 14.07
CA PRO A 69 10.07 6.41 12.85
C PRO A 69 8.63 6.70 12.44
N THR A 70 8.32 7.94 12.05
CA THR A 70 6.99 8.27 11.50
C THR A 70 6.72 7.50 10.21
N PHE A 71 7.70 7.51 9.29
CA PHE A 71 7.69 6.79 8.03
C PHE A 71 9.05 6.14 7.81
N ALA A 72 9.08 4.82 7.66
CA ALA A 72 10.30 4.05 7.43
C ALA A 72 10.20 3.24 6.13
N LEU A 73 11.08 3.52 5.18
CA LEU A 73 11.12 2.85 3.87
C LEU A 73 12.21 1.78 3.86
N GLY A 74 11.82 0.53 3.61
CA GLY A 74 12.74 -0.58 3.42
C GLY A 74 13.45 -0.50 2.08
N CYS A 75 14.79 -0.36 2.10
CA CYS A 75 15.65 -0.29 0.92
C CYS A 75 16.56 -1.52 0.75
N ALA A 76 16.43 -2.51 1.64
CA ALA A 76 17.22 -3.74 1.60
C ALA A 76 16.87 -4.64 0.40
N ALA A 77 17.77 -5.56 0.07
CA ALA A 77 17.53 -6.59 -0.94
C ALA A 77 16.63 -7.72 -0.42
N GLU A 78 16.57 -7.93 0.90
CA GLU A 78 15.81 -9.01 1.51
C GLU A 78 15.24 -8.58 2.87
N PHE A 79 14.07 -9.11 3.22
CA PHE A 79 13.40 -8.89 4.51
C PHE A 79 12.88 -10.23 5.05
N PRO A 80 13.51 -10.81 6.09
CA PRO A 80 13.02 -12.04 6.71
C PRO A 80 11.74 -11.79 7.53
N PRO A 81 10.86 -12.80 7.67
CA PRO A 81 9.73 -12.71 8.59
C PRO A 81 10.20 -12.54 10.03
N ALA A 82 9.58 -11.64 10.78
CA ALA A 82 9.88 -11.41 12.19
C ALA A 82 9.43 -12.60 13.06
N ASP A 83 10.14 -12.82 14.16
CA ASP A 83 9.62 -13.63 15.27
C ASP A 83 8.78 -12.74 16.19
N GLU A 84 7.48 -13.00 16.20
CA GLU A 84 6.51 -12.24 17.00
C GLU A 84 6.14 -12.95 18.32
N GLY A 85 7.02 -13.87 18.78
CA GLY A 85 6.86 -14.67 19.99
C GLY A 85 6.46 -16.13 19.75
N TRP A 86 6.33 -16.55 18.49
CA TRP A 86 5.93 -17.91 18.08
C TRP A 86 6.93 -18.58 17.14
N GLY A 87 8.12 -17.97 16.98
CA GLY A 87 9.01 -18.23 15.85
C GLY A 87 8.59 -17.44 14.60
N PRO A 88 9.50 -17.23 13.64
CA PRO A 88 9.15 -16.64 12.36
C PRO A 88 8.08 -17.47 11.62
N ARG A 89 7.08 -16.80 11.05
CA ARG A 89 6.05 -17.46 10.22
C ARG A 89 6.69 -18.26 9.08
N PRO A 90 6.12 -19.41 8.68
CA PRO A 90 6.67 -20.26 7.61
C PRO A 90 6.33 -19.72 6.21
N VAL A 91 6.70 -18.48 5.94
CA VAL A 91 6.52 -17.80 4.64
C VAL A 91 7.88 -17.47 4.01
N PRO A 92 7.98 -17.36 2.67
CA PRO A 92 9.25 -17.05 2.02
C PRO A 92 9.80 -15.69 2.45
N VAL A 93 11.13 -15.58 2.52
CA VAL A 93 11.82 -14.30 2.67
C VAL A 93 11.41 -13.37 1.53
N LEU A 94 11.03 -12.13 1.87
CA LEU A 94 10.69 -11.13 0.84
C LEU A 94 11.95 -10.66 0.14
N LYS A 95 11.90 -10.63 -1.18
CA LYS A 95 12.92 -9.97 -1.99
C LYS A 95 12.52 -8.51 -2.18
N GLY A 96 13.45 -7.60 -1.89
CA GLY A 96 13.28 -6.17 -2.09
C GLY A 96 13.56 -5.73 -3.52
N HIS A 97 13.29 -4.45 -3.80
CA HIS A 97 13.71 -3.81 -5.05
C HIS A 97 14.60 -2.59 -4.74
N PRO A 98 15.89 -2.77 -4.38
CA PRO A 98 16.75 -1.70 -3.88
C PRO A 98 16.84 -0.47 -4.81
N GLY A 99 16.88 -0.68 -6.14
CA GLY A 99 16.95 0.43 -7.11
C GLY A 99 15.76 1.39 -7.04
N LEU A 100 14.55 0.86 -7.19
CA LEU A 100 13.31 1.62 -7.03
C LEU A 100 13.13 2.17 -5.60
N ALA A 101 13.47 1.40 -4.56
CA ALA A 101 13.35 1.85 -3.17
C ALA A 101 14.26 3.07 -2.89
N ALA A 102 15.53 3.01 -3.31
CA ALA A 102 16.46 4.12 -3.19
C ALA A 102 16.02 5.35 -4.02
N HIS A 103 15.44 5.12 -5.20
CA HIS A 103 14.87 6.19 -6.04
C HIS A 103 13.67 6.87 -5.35
N ILE A 104 12.78 6.07 -4.74
CA ILE A 104 11.65 6.58 -3.95
C ILE A 104 12.16 7.37 -2.75
N ALA A 105 13.11 6.84 -1.97
CA ALA A 105 13.68 7.52 -0.83
C ALA A 105 14.20 8.91 -1.20
N GLN A 106 15.06 9.00 -2.22
CA GLN A 106 15.64 10.27 -2.69
C GLN A 106 14.54 11.23 -3.17
N SER A 107 13.62 10.75 -4.00
CA SER A 107 12.58 11.60 -4.60
C SER A 107 11.61 12.14 -3.56
N VAL A 108 11.23 11.32 -2.57
CA VAL A 108 10.26 11.68 -1.54
C VAL A 108 10.90 12.60 -0.48
N ILE A 109 12.18 12.38 -0.12
CA ILE A 109 12.94 13.31 0.72
C ILE A 109 13.06 14.68 0.05
N LEU A 110 13.35 14.72 -1.25
CA LEU A 110 13.39 15.97 -2.03
C LEU A 110 12.01 16.61 -2.25
N ASP A 111 10.92 15.91 -1.94
CA ASP A 111 9.55 16.42 -1.89
C ASP A 111 9.16 16.81 -0.44
N GLU A 112 10.16 17.01 0.43
CA GLU A 112 10.06 17.50 1.81
C GLU A 112 9.35 16.54 2.80
N PHE A 113 9.51 15.23 2.60
CA PHE A 113 9.13 14.23 3.60
C PHE A 113 10.36 13.69 4.34
N ASP A 114 10.32 13.77 5.66
CA ASP A 114 11.32 13.18 6.55
C ASP A 114 11.16 11.65 6.60
N LEU A 115 11.75 10.94 5.62
CA LEU A 115 11.78 9.48 5.60
C LEU A 115 12.98 8.93 6.39
N THR A 116 12.72 7.88 7.17
CA THR A 116 13.78 7.00 7.66
C THR A 116 14.08 5.93 6.60
N ILE A 117 15.34 5.83 6.17
CA ILE A 117 15.79 4.77 5.25
C ILE A 117 16.22 3.56 6.09
N VAL A 118 15.66 2.39 5.79
CA VAL A 118 15.93 1.16 6.53
C VAL A 118 16.54 0.11 5.61
N ASN A 119 17.83 -0.17 5.81
CA ASN A 119 18.58 -1.16 5.01
C ASN A 119 18.63 -2.55 5.65
N LYS A 120 18.08 -2.70 6.86
CA LYS A 120 17.97 -3.98 7.56
C LYS A 120 16.80 -3.92 8.53
N MET A 121 15.81 -4.77 8.32
CA MET A 121 14.71 -5.02 9.24
C MET A 121 14.05 -6.36 8.90
N GLU A 122 13.36 -6.90 9.89
CA GLU A 122 12.40 -7.99 9.69
C GLU A 122 11.03 -7.41 9.35
N VAL A 123 10.12 -8.25 8.85
CA VAL A 123 8.74 -7.86 8.50
C VAL A 123 7.74 -8.73 9.24
N ASP A 124 6.77 -8.10 9.88
CA ASP A 124 5.76 -8.76 10.72
C ASP A 124 4.51 -9.21 9.92
N HIS A 125 3.49 -9.66 10.66
CA HIS A 125 2.18 -10.01 10.13
C HIS A 125 1.49 -8.87 9.36
N GLY A 126 1.75 -7.61 9.71
CA GLY A 126 1.14 -6.43 9.12
C GLY A 126 1.42 -6.31 7.61
N LEU A 127 2.54 -6.89 7.17
CA LEU A 127 2.93 -7.03 5.78
C LEU A 127 2.64 -8.45 5.25
N THR A 128 3.09 -9.49 5.97
CA THR A 128 3.08 -10.86 5.42
C THR A 128 1.68 -11.47 5.29
N VAL A 129 0.71 -11.10 6.13
CA VAL A 129 -0.67 -11.62 6.05
C VAL A 129 -1.39 -11.15 4.77
N PRO A 130 -1.44 -9.85 4.44
CA PRO A 130 -1.99 -9.37 3.17
C PRO A 130 -1.31 -9.99 1.94
N MET A 131 0.00 -10.24 2.01
CA MET A 131 0.72 -10.92 0.93
C MET A 131 0.16 -12.33 0.70
N ASN A 132 -0.08 -13.12 1.76
CA ASN A 132 -0.71 -14.43 1.62
C ASN A 132 -2.15 -14.34 1.08
N LEU A 133 -2.92 -13.37 1.54
CA LEU A 133 -4.31 -13.21 1.12
C LEU A 133 -4.45 -12.87 -0.37
N LEU A 134 -3.46 -12.16 -0.95
CA LEU A 134 -3.48 -11.72 -2.34
C LEU A 134 -2.66 -12.63 -3.28
N PHE A 135 -1.59 -13.24 -2.81
CA PHE A 135 -0.67 -14.05 -3.63
C PHE A 135 -0.73 -15.56 -3.31
N GLY A 136 -1.47 -15.95 -2.27
CA GLY A 136 -1.53 -17.34 -1.80
C GLY A 136 -0.30 -17.74 -0.97
N THR A 137 0.08 -19.01 -1.03
CA THR A 137 1.23 -19.59 -0.30
C THR A 137 2.29 -20.09 -1.28
N PRO A 138 2.95 -19.20 -2.03
CA PRO A 138 3.95 -19.62 -3.00
C PRO A 138 5.26 -20.01 -2.30
N LYS A 139 6.13 -20.74 -3.02
CA LYS A 139 7.51 -21.01 -2.54
C LYS A 139 8.39 -19.76 -2.54
N GLU A 140 8.11 -18.83 -3.44
CA GLU A 140 8.74 -17.52 -3.55
C GLU A 140 7.67 -16.49 -3.91
N TRP A 141 7.78 -15.27 -3.39
CA TRP A 141 6.84 -14.21 -3.74
C TRP A 141 6.97 -13.83 -5.22
N PRO A 142 5.84 -13.59 -5.93
CA PRO A 142 5.84 -13.46 -7.39
C PRO A 142 6.39 -12.12 -7.90
N CYS A 143 6.63 -11.17 -7.00
CA CYS A 143 7.30 -9.91 -7.31
C CYS A 143 8.09 -9.39 -6.10
N PRO A 144 9.14 -8.59 -6.33
CA PRO A 144 9.77 -7.80 -5.27
C PRO A 144 8.79 -6.92 -4.48
N VAL A 145 9.10 -6.73 -3.20
CA VAL A 145 8.29 -5.94 -2.26
C VAL A 145 9.12 -4.82 -1.64
N ILE A 146 8.57 -3.61 -1.61
CA ILE A 146 9.15 -2.46 -0.90
C ILE A 146 8.28 -2.19 0.32
N PRO A 147 8.73 -2.54 1.54
CA PRO A 147 8.00 -2.24 2.77
C PRO A 147 8.03 -0.74 3.07
N LEU A 148 6.89 -0.18 3.46
CA LEU A 148 6.78 1.16 4.03
C LEU A 148 6.07 1.05 5.38
N ALA A 149 6.85 1.04 6.46
CA ALA A 149 6.33 1.03 7.82
C ALA A 149 5.90 2.45 8.23
N VAL A 150 4.73 2.55 8.85
CA VAL A 150 4.11 3.80 9.31
C VAL A 150 3.82 3.69 10.80
N ASN A 151 4.29 4.65 11.59
CA ASN A 151 3.94 4.67 13.01
C ASN A 151 2.46 5.04 13.20
N VAL A 152 1.68 4.05 13.65
CA VAL A 152 0.31 4.23 14.16
C VAL A 152 0.11 3.62 15.55
N VAL A 153 1.20 3.13 16.16
CA VAL A 153 1.21 2.53 17.50
C VAL A 153 1.44 3.59 18.58
N MET A 154 2.42 4.46 18.38
CA MET A 154 2.81 5.49 19.35
C MET A 154 2.33 6.87 18.91
N TYR A 155 1.61 7.56 19.79
CA TYR A 155 1.02 8.86 19.46
C TYR A 155 2.05 10.02 19.50
N PRO A 156 1.94 11.01 18.59
CA PRO A 156 0.92 11.11 17.53
C PRO A 156 1.32 10.36 16.23
N PRO A 157 0.38 9.64 15.58
CA PRO A 157 0.57 9.14 14.22
C PRO A 157 0.53 10.30 13.19
N PRO A 158 0.97 10.08 11.93
CA PRO A 158 0.77 11.07 10.88
C PRO A 158 -0.73 11.34 10.64
N THR A 159 -1.06 12.56 10.21
CA THR A 159 -2.44 12.90 9.87
C THR A 159 -2.86 12.20 8.58
N GLY A 160 -4.17 11.98 8.40
CA GLY A 160 -4.70 11.43 7.15
C GLY A 160 -4.32 12.25 5.92
N HIS A 161 -4.21 13.58 6.07
CA HIS A 161 -3.69 14.47 5.03
C HIS A 161 -2.20 14.20 4.71
N ARG A 162 -1.33 14.08 5.73
CA ARG A 162 0.09 13.79 5.51
C ARG A 162 0.29 12.43 4.85
N CYS A 163 -0.49 11.43 5.24
CA CYS A 163 -0.56 10.11 4.58
C CYS A 163 -0.95 10.23 3.09
N TYR A 164 -2.03 10.96 2.79
CA TYR A 164 -2.46 11.15 1.39
C TYR A 164 -1.42 11.87 0.53
N MET A 165 -0.77 12.89 1.08
CA MET A 165 0.28 13.63 0.38
C MET A 165 1.54 12.78 0.17
N LEU A 166 1.91 11.93 1.13
CA LEU A 166 2.99 10.96 0.95
C LEU A 166 2.69 10.00 -0.21
N GLY A 167 1.45 9.54 -0.34
CA GLY A 167 1.00 8.76 -1.50
C GLY A 167 1.23 9.48 -2.83
N LYS A 168 0.91 10.78 -2.89
CA LYS A 168 1.15 11.61 -4.10
C LYS A 168 2.65 11.75 -4.41
N ALA A 169 3.49 11.93 -3.40
CA ALA A 169 4.95 11.99 -3.55
C ALA A 169 5.52 10.65 -4.04
N ILE A 170 5.07 9.52 -3.47
CA ILE A 170 5.45 8.17 -3.92
C ILE A 170 5.08 7.96 -5.38
N ARG A 171 3.88 8.37 -5.80
CA ARG A 171 3.47 8.27 -7.20
C ARG A 171 4.42 9.02 -8.13
N LYS A 172 4.75 10.28 -7.82
CA LYS A 172 5.69 11.10 -8.59
C LYS A 172 7.07 10.43 -8.67
N ALA A 173 7.53 9.82 -7.58
CA ALA A 173 8.77 9.06 -7.56
C ALA A 173 8.70 7.84 -8.49
N VAL A 174 7.65 7.01 -8.39
CA VAL A 174 7.47 5.83 -9.25
C VAL A 174 7.39 6.23 -10.73
N GLU A 175 6.59 7.25 -11.08
CA GLU A 175 6.41 7.69 -12.47
C GLU A 175 7.68 8.27 -13.12
N SER A 176 8.65 8.72 -12.30
CA SER A 176 9.97 9.19 -12.77
C SER A 176 11.04 8.10 -12.84
N TYR A 177 10.74 6.88 -12.37
CA TYR A 177 11.66 5.74 -12.49
C TYR A 177 11.73 5.25 -13.94
N ARG A 178 12.96 4.99 -14.41
CA ARG A 178 13.26 4.80 -15.85
C ARG A 178 12.69 3.51 -16.42
N GLU A 179 12.79 2.42 -15.66
CA GLU A 179 12.32 1.09 -16.07
C GLU A 179 10.79 1.08 -16.27
N ASP A 180 10.27 0.25 -17.17
CA ASP A 180 8.83 0.11 -17.39
C ASP A 180 8.23 -0.94 -16.46
N LEU A 181 7.97 -0.56 -15.21
CA LEU A 181 7.41 -1.43 -14.18
C LEU A 181 5.91 -1.15 -13.94
N LYS A 182 5.12 -2.21 -13.78
CA LYS A 182 3.78 -2.20 -13.21
C LYS A 182 3.89 -2.31 -11.69
N VAL A 183 3.60 -1.22 -10.99
CA VAL A 183 3.64 -1.17 -9.53
C VAL A 183 2.22 -1.26 -8.96
N VAL A 184 2.02 -2.10 -7.96
CA VAL A 184 0.84 -2.06 -7.10
C VAL A 184 1.23 -1.49 -5.74
N ILE A 185 0.33 -0.76 -5.11
CA ILE A 185 0.54 -0.22 -3.77
C ILE A 185 -0.54 -0.71 -2.81
N PHE A 186 -0.13 -1.26 -1.69
CA PHE A 186 -1.04 -1.74 -0.65
C PHE A 186 -1.19 -0.69 0.44
N GLY A 187 -2.38 -0.58 1.02
CA GLY A 187 -2.59 0.05 2.31
C GLY A 187 -3.22 -0.98 3.24
N THR A 188 -2.46 -1.42 4.25
CA THR A 188 -2.88 -2.51 5.13
C THR A 188 -3.39 -2.00 6.48
N GLY A 189 -3.93 -2.90 7.31
CA GLY A 189 -4.49 -2.58 8.62
C GLY A 189 -5.98 -2.28 8.62
N GLY A 190 -6.53 -2.05 9.81
CA GLY A 190 -7.95 -1.80 10.03
C GLY A 190 -8.87 -3.01 9.75
N LEU A 191 -10.18 -2.82 9.62
CA LEU A 191 -10.92 -1.55 9.75
C LEU A 191 -11.23 -1.26 11.22
N SER A 192 -12.50 -1.06 11.58
CA SER A 192 -12.86 -0.86 12.99
C SER A 192 -12.50 -2.08 13.84
N HIS A 193 -11.80 -1.80 14.94
CA HIS A 193 -11.47 -2.74 15.99
C HIS A 193 -10.93 -2.01 17.22
N GLN A 194 -11.10 -2.65 18.38
CA GLN A 194 -10.37 -2.28 19.58
C GLN A 194 -9.92 -3.54 20.32
N ILE A 195 -8.63 -3.64 20.64
CA ILE A 195 -8.05 -4.81 21.31
C ILE A 195 -7.69 -4.58 22.77
N SER A 196 -7.80 -3.33 23.24
CA SER A 196 -7.34 -2.90 24.56
C SER A 196 -8.46 -2.30 25.41
N GLY A 197 -8.37 -2.52 26.73
CA GLY A 197 -9.25 -1.92 27.75
C GLY A 197 -10.72 -2.40 27.73
N PRO A 198 -11.60 -1.77 28.53
CA PRO A 198 -13.00 -2.21 28.69
C PRO A 198 -13.87 -2.12 27.43
N ARG A 199 -13.42 -1.39 26.39
CA ARG A 199 -14.11 -1.22 25.11
C ARG A 199 -13.57 -2.17 24.01
N ALA A 200 -12.71 -3.12 24.38
CA ALA A 200 -12.23 -4.15 23.46
C ALA A 200 -13.39 -4.93 22.83
N GLY A 201 -13.25 -5.30 21.55
CA GLY A 201 -14.29 -5.94 20.74
C GLY A 201 -15.21 -4.97 20.00
N LEU A 202 -14.95 -3.66 20.07
CA LEU A 202 -15.72 -2.67 19.29
C LEU A 202 -15.60 -2.93 17.79
N ILE A 203 -16.75 -2.93 17.11
CA ILE A 203 -16.87 -2.91 15.65
C ILE A 203 -17.90 -1.85 15.25
N ASN A 204 -17.61 -1.07 14.22
CA ASN A 204 -18.50 -0.07 13.65
C ASN A 204 -18.63 -0.22 12.12
N SER A 205 -19.51 -1.15 11.72
CA SER A 205 -19.72 -1.45 10.30
C SER A 205 -20.26 -0.26 9.49
N LYS A 206 -20.91 0.72 10.12
CA LYS A 206 -21.41 1.93 9.44
C LYS A 206 -20.24 2.85 9.09
N TRP A 207 -19.33 3.06 10.03
CA TRP A 207 -18.09 3.80 9.81
C TRP A 207 -17.24 3.14 8.72
N ASP A 208 -17.02 1.82 8.84
CA ASP A 208 -16.19 1.06 7.90
C ASP A 208 -16.69 1.14 6.46
N LYS A 209 -17.99 0.91 6.24
CA LYS A 209 -18.60 1.03 4.91
C LYS A 209 -18.52 2.46 4.36
N SER A 210 -18.70 3.47 5.22
CA SER A 210 -18.53 4.87 4.84
C SER A 210 -17.07 5.17 4.45
N PHE A 211 -16.10 4.64 5.18
CA PHE A 211 -14.68 4.79 4.85
C PHE A 211 -14.35 4.16 3.50
N LEU A 212 -14.74 2.90 3.27
CA LEU A 212 -14.55 2.21 2.00
C LEU A 212 -15.23 2.93 0.82
N ASP A 213 -16.44 3.46 1.03
CA ASP A 213 -17.13 4.26 0.02
C ASP A 213 -16.35 5.53 -0.37
N ASN A 214 -15.82 6.23 0.62
CA ASN A 214 -15.12 7.49 0.39
C ASN A 214 -13.70 7.27 -0.13
N LEU A 215 -13.06 6.10 0.07
CA LEU A 215 -11.81 5.78 -0.61
C LEU A 215 -11.97 5.85 -2.14
N THR A 216 -13.09 5.32 -2.65
CA THR A 216 -13.41 5.37 -4.08
C THR A 216 -13.94 6.75 -4.49
N LYS A 217 -14.95 7.26 -3.78
CA LYS A 217 -15.78 8.40 -4.22
C LYS A 217 -15.18 9.77 -3.87
N ASP A 218 -14.67 9.94 -2.65
CA ASP A 218 -14.20 11.23 -2.13
C ASP A 218 -13.08 11.05 -1.09
N PRO A 219 -11.84 10.74 -1.52
CA PRO A 219 -10.75 10.52 -0.59
C PRO A 219 -10.37 11.79 0.18
N LYS A 220 -10.68 12.98 -0.36
CA LYS A 220 -10.39 14.26 0.31
C LYS A 220 -11.23 14.46 1.57
N LYS A 221 -12.41 13.85 1.64
CA LYS A 221 -13.20 13.81 2.89
C LYS A 221 -12.45 13.05 3.98
N LEU A 222 -11.83 11.92 3.62
CA LEU A 222 -11.09 11.09 4.56
C LEU A 222 -9.82 11.75 5.08
N THR A 223 -9.13 12.56 4.27
CA THR A 223 -7.91 13.25 4.69
C THR A 223 -8.11 14.29 5.80
N ARG A 224 -9.36 14.70 6.02
CA ARG A 224 -9.74 15.73 7.00
C ARG A 224 -10.24 15.16 8.33
N ILE A 225 -10.36 13.84 8.44
CA ILE A 225 -10.80 13.18 9.67
C ILE A 225 -9.69 13.33 10.72
N PRO A 226 -9.96 13.95 11.88
CA PRO A 226 -8.98 14.04 12.96
C PRO A 226 -8.81 12.67 13.66
N HIS A 227 -7.65 12.42 14.26
CA HIS A 227 -7.34 11.14 14.93
C HIS A 227 -8.38 10.75 15.98
N ILE A 228 -8.94 11.74 16.70
CA ILE A 228 -9.96 11.49 17.73
C ILE A 228 -11.23 10.85 17.17
N ASP A 229 -11.61 11.17 15.93
CA ASP A 229 -12.80 10.60 15.29
C ASP A 229 -12.55 9.14 14.89
N TYR A 230 -11.34 8.78 14.45
CA TYR A 230 -10.97 7.38 14.28
C TYR A 230 -11.05 6.62 15.60
N MET A 231 -10.42 7.11 16.66
CA MET A 231 -10.45 6.45 17.98
C MET A 231 -11.87 6.28 18.52
N ARG A 232 -12.72 7.30 18.33
CA ARG A 232 -14.11 7.28 18.78
C ARG A 232 -14.95 6.31 17.96
N GLU A 233 -14.91 6.40 16.63
CA GLU A 233 -15.84 5.69 15.75
C GLU A 233 -15.34 4.29 15.37
N ALA A 234 -14.04 4.12 15.15
CA ALA A 234 -13.43 2.87 14.67
C ALA A 234 -12.74 2.06 15.79
N GLY A 235 -12.61 2.61 17.00
CA GLY A 235 -11.82 2.00 18.08
C GLY A 235 -10.37 2.47 18.07
N ALA A 236 -9.65 2.22 19.16
CA ALA A 236 -8.31 2.76 19.37
C ALA A 236 -7.32 2.36 18.25
N GLU A 237 -7.32 1.08 17.87
CA GLU A 237 -6.45 0.54 16.83
C GLU A 237 -7.01 0.74 15.40
N GLY A 238 -8.28 1.14 15.26
CA GLY A 238 -8.86 1.53 13.97
C GLY A 238 -8.19 2.75 13.29
N ILE A 239 -7.28 3.44 13.99
CA ILE A 239 -6.45 4.53 13.45
C ILE A 239 -5.56 4.09 12.27
N GLU A 240 -5.22 2.80 12.17
CA GLU A 240 -4.46 2.19 11.07
C GLU A 240 -5.03 2.52 9.68
N MET A 241 -6.33 2.79 9.60
CA MET A 241 -7.03 3.18 8.37
C MET A 241 -6.41 4.42 7.69
N VAL A 242 -5.64 5.26 8.40
CA VAL A 242 -4.88 6.37 7.78
C VAL A 242 -3.83 5.89 6.76
N MET A 243 -3.30 4.68 6.89
CA MET A 243 -2.35 4.11 5.93
C MET A 243 -2.97 3.84 4.57
N TRP A 244 -4.28 3.54 4.52
CA TRP A 244 -5.01 3.36 3.27
C TRP A 244 -5.05 4.67 2.46
N LEU A 245 -4.84 5.82 3.10
CA LEU A 245 -4.73 7.11 2.42
C LEU A 245 -3.39 7.28 1.69
N ILE A 246 -2.30 6.61 2.13
CA ILE A 246 -1.04 6.57 1.36
C ILE A 246 -1.27 5.82 0.05
N MET A 247 -1.84 4.62 0.13
CA MET A 247 -2.27 3.84 -1.05
C MET A 247 -3.17 4.69 -1.96
N ARG A 248 -4.21 5.32 -1.40
CA ARG A 248 -5.18 6.08 -2.19
C ARG A 248 -4.59 7.35 -2.79
N GLY A 249 -3.69 8.02 -2.10
CA GLY A 249 -2.98 9.21 -2.57
C GLY A 249 -2.11 8.92 -3.79
N ALA A 250 -1.59 7.69 -3.90
CA ALA A 250 -0.77 7.26 -5.02
C ALA A 250 -1.57 6.94 -6.30
N LEU A 251 -2.90 6.87 -6.22
CA LEU A 251 -3.78 6.61 -7.36
C LEU A 251 -4.27 7.88 -8.06
N ASP A 252 -4.90 7.68 -9.22
CA ASP A 252 -5.57 8.73 -9.98
C ASP A 252 -6.70 9.36 -9.14
N ASP A 253 -7.09 10.58 -9.47
CA ASP A 253 -8.22 11.21 -8.79
C ASP A 253 -9.52 10.41 -9.02
N LYS A 254 -9.67 9.80 -10.21
CA LYS A 254 -10.75 8.87 -10.55
C LYS A 254 -10.21 7.47 -10.73
N VAL A 255 -10.67 6.56 -9.89
CA VAL A 255 -10.32 5.12 -9.92
C VAL A 255 -11.57 4.28 -10.21
N GLU A 256 -11.35 3.04 -10.62
CA GLU A 256 -12.39 2.04 -10.75
C GLU A 256 -12.31 1.06 -9.59
N GLU A 257 -13.43 0.83 -8.90
CA GLU A 257 -13.51 -0.19 -7.86
C GLU A 257 -13.77 -1.55 -8.50
N ILE A 258 -12.73 -2.37 -8.57
CA ILE A 258 -12.78 -3.67 -9.24
C ILE A 258 -13.44 -4.72 -8.35
N TYR A 259 -13.13 -4.66 -7.06
CA TYR A 259 -13.63 -5.61 -6.09
C TYR A 259 -13.62 -5.02 -4.68
N ARG A 260 -14.60 -5.41 -3.88
CA ARG A 260 -14.71 -5.09 -2.47
C ARG A 260 -15.23 -6.30 -1.71
N PHE A 261 -14.63 -6.57 -0.56
CA PHE A 261 -15.06 -7.57 0.40
C PHE A 261 -15.07 -6.98 1.80
N TYR A 262 -16.06 -7.38 2.60
CA TYR A 262 -16.20 -6.95 3.98
C TYR A 262 -16.85 -8.07 4.81
N THR A 263 -16.25 -8.41 5.94
CA THR A 263 -16.81 -9.39 6.87
C THR A 263 -16.47 -9.08 8.32
N VAL A 264 -17.37 -9.49 9.22
CA VAL A 264 -17.21 -9.41 10.66
C VAL A 264 -17.69 -10.73 11.27
N PRO A 265 -17.04 -11.25 12.32
CA PRO A 265 -15.70 -10.88 12.81
C PRO A 265 -14.60 -11.69 12.12
N ALA A 266 -13.36 -11.21 12.17
CA ALA A 266 -12.18 -12.09 12.13
C ALA A 266 -11.26 -11.70 13.29
N SER A 267 -11.15 -12.57 14.28
CA SER A 267 -10.66 -12.19 15.62
C SER A 267 -11.45 -10.99 16.15
N ASN A 268 -10.79 -9.92 16.58
CA ASN A 268 -11.41 -8.70 17.13
C ASN A 268 -11.70 -7.62 16.08
N THR A 269 -11.56 -7.92 14.78
CA THR A 269 -11.51 -6.90 13.73
C THR A 269 -12.56 -7.10 12.64
N ALA A 270 -13.04 -5.99 12.08
CA ALA A 270 -13.76 -5.97 10.83
C ALA A 270 -12.78 -6.10 9.65
N VAL A 271 -12.84 -7.21 8.93
CA VAL A 271 -11.97 -7.45 7.77
C VAL A 271 -12.53 -6.68 6.58
N GLY A 272 -11.74 -5.73 6.09
CA GLY A 272 -12.00 -4.97 4.88
C GLY A 272 -10.99 -5.31 3.79
N HIS A 273 -11.47 -5.37 2.55
CA HIS A 273 -10.63 -5.51 1.37
C HIS A 273 -11.23 -4.73 0.18
N ILE A 274 -10.37 -4.04 -0.56
CA ILE A 274 -10.78 -3.29 -1.77
C ILE A 274 -9.65 -3.27 -2.80
N ILE A 275 -10.01 -3.35 -4.09
CA ILE A 275 -9.10 -3.19 -5.22
C ILE A 275 -9.55 -1.99 -6.04
N LEU A 276 -8.65 -1.02 -6.20
CA LEU A 276 -8.88 0.21 -6.96
C LEU A 276 -7.89 0.29 -8.13
N GLU A 277 -8.39 0.35 -9.36
CA GLU A 277 -7.54 0.50 -10.55
C GLU A 277 -7.48 1.93 -11.05
N ASN A 278 -6.30 2.34 -11.51
CA ASN A 278 -6.16 3.54 -12.33
C ASN A 278 -6.74 3.25 -13.71
N ARG A 279 -7.65 4.09 -14.19
CA ARG A 279 -8.18 3.93 -15.55
C ARG A 279 -7.02 4.04 -16.53
N ARG A 280 -6.84 3.03 -17.39
CA ARG A 280 -5.87 3.13 -18.49
C ARG A 280 -6.21 4.38 -19.30
N LYS A 281 -5.32 5.37 -19.28
CA LYS A 281 -5.35 6.44 -20.29
C LYS A 281 -5.27 5.71 -21.62
N ALA A 282 -6.34 5.77 -22.43
CA ALA A 282 -6.31 5.25 -23.79
C ALA A 282 -5.02 5.76 -24.42
N ALA A 283 -4.20 4.86 -24.96
CA ALA A 283 -2.94 5.22 -25.58
C ALA A 283 -3.25 6.28 -26.62
N GLY A 284 -3.02 7.55 -26.27
CA GLY A 284 -3.23 8.65 -27.18
C GLY A 284 -2.31 8.37 -28.35
N LYS A 285 -2.90 8.19 -29.55
CA LYS A 285 -2.15 8.01 -30.79
C LYS A 285 -0.97 8.96 -30.74
N SER A 286 0.24 8.42 -30.59
CA SER A 286 1.45 9.23 -30.56
C SER A 286 1.45 10.00 -31.89
N LYS A 287 1.28 11.32 -31.82
CA LYS A 287 1.52 12.13 -33.02
C LYS A 287 3.00 11.91 -33.37
N PRO A 288 3.33 11.46 -34.59
CA PRO A 288 4.71 11.16 -34.94
C PRO A 288 5.57 12.39 -34.67
N ALA A 289 6.69 12.20 -33.98
CA ALA A 289 7.66 13.24 -33.62
C ALA A 289 8.34 13.90 -34.84
N ALA A 290 7.89 13.61 -36.07
CA ALA A 290 8.44 14.12 -37.32
C ALA A 290 8.18 15.62 -37.57
N ARG A 291 7.29 16.29 -36.84
CA ARG A 291 6.97 17.72 -37.10
C ARG A 291 7.86 18.74 -36.37
N LYS A 292 8.62 18.37 -35.34
CA LYS A 292 9.51 19.33 -34.64
C LYS A 292 10.91 19.46 -35.26
N GLN A 293 11.42 18.45 -35.96
CA GLN A 293 12.72 18.56 -36.65
C GLN A 293 12.64 19.32 -38.00
N ALA A 294 11.50 19.28 -38.70
CA ALA A 294 11.31 20.02 -39.95
C ALA A 294 11.22 21.54 -39.74
N ALA A 295 10.63 21.98 -38.62
CA ALA A 295 10.55 23.40 -38.26
C ALA A 295 11.92 23.97 -37.83
N ALA A 296 12.69 23.20 -37.07
CA ALA A 296 14.04 23.59 -36.65
C ALA A 296 15.03 23.67 -37.83
N ARG A 297 14.96 22.74 -38.79
CA ARG A 297 15.79 22.79 -40.02
C ARG A 297 15.45 23.98 -40.91
N ARG A 298 14.17 24.35 -41.05
CA ARG A 298 13.75 25.53 -41.82
C ARG A 298 14.15 26.85 -41.15
N ALA A 299 14.16 26.91 -39.82
CA ALA A 299 14.63 28.08 -39.08
C ALA A 299 16.15 28.30 -39.23
N TYR A 300 16.94 27.22 -39.17
CA TYR A 300 18.40 27.29 -39.33
C TYR A 300 18.83 27.73 -40.73
N GLN A 301 18.16 27.22 -41.78
CA GLN A 301 18.45 27.60 -43.17
C GLN A 301 18.10 29.06 -43.50
N ARG A 302 17.07 29.63 -42.86
CA ARG A 302 16.70 31.06 -43.02
C ARG A 302 17.67 32.04 -42.37
N VAL A 303 18.39 31.62 -41.32
CA VAL A 303 19.39 32.46 -40.65
C VAL A 303 20.72 32.42 -41.42
N ALA A 304 21.07 31.29 -42.02
CA ALA A 304 22.29 31.14 -42.81
C ALA A 304 22.28 31.94 -44.14
N SER A 305 21.11 32.17 -44.74
CA SER A 305 20.99 32.90 -46.02
C SER A 305 20.96 34.43 -45.89
N LYS A 306 20.98 34.97 -44.67
CA LYS A 306 20.99 36.43 -44.39
C LYS A 306 22.38 36.96 -44.01
N ARG A 307 23.41 36.11 -44.07
CA ARG A 307 24.82 36.46 -43.76
C ARG A 307 25.75 36.34 -44.99
N ARG A 308 25.21 36.46 -46.19
CA ARG A 308 25.98 36.69 -47.42
C ARG A 308 25.51 37.99 -48.05
#